data_AF-A0A359EX19-F1
#
_entry.id   AF-A0A359EX19-F1
#
_cell.length_a   1.000
_cell.length_b   1.000
_cell.length_c   1.000
_cell.angle_alpha   90.00
_cell.angle_beta   90.00
_cell.angle_gamma   90.00
#
_symmetry.space_group_name_H-M   'P 1'
#
loop_
_entity.id
_entity.type
_entity.pdbx_description
1 polymer ?
#
loop_
_entity_poly.entity_id
_entity_poly.type
_entity_poly.pdbx_seq_one_letter_code
_entity_poly.pdbx_strand_id
1 'polypeptide(L)'
;MKIYNLKCPNCGATLATDVKNNYARCEYCGNEFYISEDTENEANQADLSNEGDADKYKAKPLPGQVSGKASADPEKRKKSRVRDFVIIFLFVIIGTALSLLLDKEKPQDIVPKTDLHRFFTELRLDCTPQSIETLTQKHKLHFFRTEKAVNANSANILYYKVAKTMETALDKQGEHGETVEIEFDAEKNNTFRLAVYSDPDHIVGRALLFNYGTYYSLSADNANAKNLTGYYYYNNSLRSAAGEQKTHPPYLKCADATEALKMIYTYKK
;
A
#
# COMPACT_ATOMS: atom_id res chain seq x y z
N MET A 1 -20.43 -35.32 -20.69
CA MET A 1 -19.46 -34.21 -20.62
C MET A 1 -20.27 -32.94 -20.81
N LYS A 2 -20.47 -32.15 -19.74
CA LYS A 2 -21.20 -30.87 -19.83
C LYS A 2 -20.16 -29.79 -20.08
N ILE A 3 -20.24 -29.12 -21.22
CA ILE A 3 -19.36 -28.00 -21.57
C ILE A 3 -20.07 -26.72 -21.12
N TYR A 4 -19.45 -25.98 -20.21
CA TYR A 4 -19.96 -24.68 -19.74
C TYR A 4 -19.25 -23.57 -20.52
N ASN A 5 -20.00 -22.69 -21.18
CA ASN A 5 -19.46 -21.49 -21.81
C ASN A 5 -19.39 -20.36 -20.75
N LEU A 6 -18.34 -20.39 -19.93
CA LEU A 6 -18.10 -19.39 -18.89
C LEU A 6 -17.02 -18.40 -19.36
N LYS A 7 -17.21 -17.10 -19.14
CA LYS A 7 -16.15 -16.11 -19.31
C LYS A 7 -15.31 -16.05 -18.04
N CYS A 8 -13.98 -16.06 -18.18
CA CYS A 8 -13.08 -15.91 -17.06
C CYS A 8 -13.27 -14.51 -16.43
N PRO A 9 -13.54 -14.38 -15.12
CA PRO A 9 -13.73 -13.08 -14.48
C PRO A 9 -12.45 -12.23 -14.42
N ASN A 10 -11.28 -12.86 -14.62
CA ASN A 10 -9.98 -12.18 -14.56
C ASN A 10 -9.54 -11.62 -15.92
N CYS A 11 -9.77 -12.35 -17.02
CA CYS A 11 -9.29 -11.93 -18.35
C CYS A 11 -10.37 -11.85 -19.43
N GLY A 12 -11.62 -12.20 -19.12
CA GLY A 12 -12.74 -12.19 -20.06
C GLY A 12 -12.73 -13.33 -21.09
N ALA A 13 -11.71 -14.19 -21.10
CA ALA A 13 -11.60 -15.28 -22.07
C ALA A 13 -12.73 -16.32 -21.90
N THR A 14 -13.32 -16.75 -23.01
CA THR A 14 -14.31 -17.83 -23.03
C THR A 14 -13.61 -19.16 -22.72
N LEU A 15 -14.06 -19.83 -21.67
CA LEU A 15 -13.53 -21.10 -21.21
C LEU A 15 -14.34 -22.24 -21.81
N ALA A 16 -13.64 -23.23 -22.37
CA ALA A 16 -14.21 -24.49 -22.82
C ALA A 16 -13.62 -25.62 -21.96
N THR A 17 -13.93 -25.64 -20.66
CA THR A 17 -13.33 -26.59 -19.70
C THR A 17 -14.33 -27.65 -19.22
N ASP A 18 -13.89 -28.92 -19.15
CA ASP A 18 -14.64 -30.04 -18.56
C ASP A 18 -14.60 -29.95 -17.04
N VAL A 19 -15.72 -29.53 -16.43
CA VAL A 19 -15.79 -29.28 -14.98
C VAL A 19 -15.94 -30.62 -14.26
N LYS A 20 -14.84 -31.17 -13.76
CA LYS A 20 -14.88 -32.42 -12.98
C LYS A 20 -14.93 -32.24 -11.45
N ASN A 21 -14.81 -31.03 -10.89
CA ASN A 21 -14.73 -30.84 -9.43
C ASN A 21 -15.17 -29.45 -8.90
N ASN A 22 -16.25 -28.81 -9.37
CA ASN A 22 -16.73 -27.48 -8.93
C ASN A 22 -15.71 -26.30 -8.97
N TYR A 23 -14.49 -26.55 -9.44
CA TYR A 23 -13.43 -25.59 -9.65
C TYR A 23 -13.07 -25.58 -11.13
N ALA A 24 -12.94 -24.38 -11.70
CA ALA A 24 -12.45 -24.18 -13.06
C ALA A 24 -11.17 -23.36 -13.06
N ARG A 25 -10.23 -23.73 -13.92
CA ARG A 25 -8.99 -23.02 -14.17
C ARG A 25 -9.01 -22.40 -15.56
N CYS A 26 -8.69 -21.13 -15.66
CA CYS A 26 -8.51 -20.47 -16.95
C CYS A 26 -7.17 -20.85 -17.57
N GLU A 27 -7.17 -21.45 -18.75
CA GLU A 27 -5.93 -21.79 -19.47
C GLU A 27 -5.18 -20.55 -19.98
N TYR A 28 -5.86 -19.41 -20.12
CA TYR A 28 -5.27 -18.17 -20.63
C TYR A 28 -4.53 -17.35 -19.56
N CYS A 29 -5.09 -17.22 -18.36
CA CYS A 29 -4.49 -16.41 -17.29
C CYS A 29 -4.12 -17.21 -16.05
N GLY A 30 -4.42 -18.51 -16.02
CA GLY A 30 -4.15 -19.39 -14.88
C GLY A 30 -5.07 -19.21 -13.68
N ASN A 31 -6.05 -18.29 -13.73
CA ASN A 31 -6.96 -18.02 -12.62
C ASN A 31 -7.87 -19.23 -12.32
N GLU A 32 -7.97 -19.61 -11.05
CA GLU A 32 -8.85 -20.67 -10.57
C GLU A 32 -10.03 -20.07 -9.80
N PHE A 33 -11.26 -20.49 -10.11
CA PHE A 33 -12.45 -19.97 -9.46
C PHE A 33 -13.51 -21.06 -9.28
N TYR A 34 -14.33 -20.89 -8.25
CA TYR A 34 -15.40 -21.81 -7.89
C TYR A 34 -16.64 -21.55 -8.74
N ILE A 35 -17.27 -22.61 -9.25
CA ILE A 35 -18.53 -22.54 -10.00
C ILE A 35 -19.63 -23.06 -9.08
N SER A 36 -20.49 -22.16 -8.58
CA SER A 36 -21.71 -22.51 -7.87
C SER A 36 -22.82 -22.94 -8.84
N GLU A 37 -23.70 -23.86 -8.41
CA GLU A 37 -24.78 -24.44 -9.24
C GLU A 37 -25.82 -23.42 -9.74
N ASP A 38 -25.76 -22.16 -9.30
CA ASP A 38 -26.72 -21.11 -9.65
C ASP A 38 -26.43 -20.36 -10.97
N THR A 39 -25.35 -20.67 -11.69
CA THR A 39 -25.02 -20.00 -12.97
C THR A 39 -25.71 -20.60 -14.20
N GLU A 40 -26.94 -21.10 -14.08
CA GLU A 40 -27.68 -21.70 -15.21
C GLU A 40 -28.45 -20.68 -16.06
N ASN A 41 -28.57 -19.40 -15.68
CA ASN A 41 -29.57 -18.51 -16.33
C ASN A 41 -29.09 -17.21 -17.00
N GLU A 42 -27.79 -16.91 -17.09
CA GLU A 42 -27.34 -15.62 -17.66
C GLU A 42 -26.40 -15.72 -18.88
N ALA A 43 -26.30 -16.90 -19.49
CA ALA A 43 -25.47 -17.12 -20.69
C ALA A 43 -26.23 -16.97 -22.03
N ASN A 44 -27.33 -16.21 -22.05
CA ASN A 44 -28.03 -15.82 -23.28
C ASN A 44 -28.26 -14.31 -23.30
N GLN A 45 -27.22 -13.54 -23.63
CA GLN A 45 -27.26 -12.49 -24.67
C GLN A 45 -26.02 -11.58 -24.62
N ALA A 46 -25.67 -11.09 -25.81
CA ALA A 46 -24.78 -9.97 -26.15
C ALA A 46 -23.29 -10.31 -26.39
N ASP A 47 -23.07 -10.88 -27.58
CA ASP A 47 -21.95 -10.59 -28.48
C ASP A 47 -22.10 -9.20 -29.14
N LEU A 48 -20.98 -8.73 -29.74
CA LEU A 48 -20.77 -7.59 -30.68
C LEU A 48 -20.40 -6.25 -29.99
N SER A 49 -19.29 -5.55 -30.28
CA SER A 49 -18.33 -5.60 -31.40
C SER A 49 -17.15 -4.62 -31.21
N ASN A 50 -15.96 -5.00 -31.71
CA ASN A 50 -14.93 -4.24 -32.48
C ASN A 50 -14.20 -3.03 -31.84
N GLU A 51 -12.87 -3.08 -31.66
CA GLU A 51 -11.74 -2.85 -32.61
C GLU A 51 -11.48 -1.36 -32.95
N GLY A 52 -10.19 -0.97 -32.95
CA GLY A 52 -9.69 0.02 -33.90
C GLY A 52 -8.92 1.23 -33.37
N ASP A 53 -7.59 1.09 -33.41
CA ASP A 53 -6.66 2.01 -34.07
C ASP A 53 -6.10 3.30 -33.44
N ALA A 54 -4.93 3.60 -34.00
CA ALA A 54 -3.76 4.27 -33.46
C ALA A 54 -3.46 5.59 -34.22
N ASP A 55 -2.20 6.04 -34.08
CA ASP A 55 -1.52 7.10 -34.83
C ASP A 55 -1.87 8.56 -34.39
N LYS A 56 -0.96 9.56 -34.30
CA LYS A 56 0.49 9.71 -34.48
C LYS A 56 0.88 11.20 -34.31
N TYR A 57 2.20 11.43 -34.25
CA TYR A 57 2.95 12.62 -34.72
C TYR A 57 3.00 13.89 -33.83
N LYS A 58 4.10 14.66 -33.77
CA LYS A 58 5.52 14.50 -34.18
C LYS A 58 6.30 15.69 -33.58
N ALA A 59 7.57 15.47 -33.28
CA ALA A 59 8.57 16.50 -33.00
C ALA A 59 9.11 17.18 -34.28
N LYS A 60 9.67 18.39 -34.15
CA LYS A 60 10.64 18.97 -35.10
C LYS A 60 11.60 19.97 -34.41
N PRO A 61 12.93 19.93 -34.66
CA PRO A 61 13.94 20.79 -34.01
C PRO A 61 14.49 21.93 -34.91
N LEU A 62 15.05 22.98 -34.24
CA LEU A 62 16.22 23.89 -34.48
C LEU A 62 16.69 24.23 -35.93
N PRO A 63 17.48 25.30 -36.23
CA PRO A 63 18.50 25.99 -35.41
C PRO A 63 18.69 27.52 -35.66
N GLY A 64 19.69 28.14 -35.01
CA GLY A 64 20.27 29.41 -35.49
C GLY A 64 21.16 30.16 -34.48
N GLN A 65 22.48 29.92 -34.50
CA GLN A 65 23.51 30.82 -33.98
C GLN A 65 23.78 31.95 -35.00
N VAL A 66 24.30 33.11 -34.56
CA VAL A 66 25.57 33.73 -35.02
C VAL A 66 25.80 35.11 -34.38
N SER A 67 26.98 35.21 -33.77
CA SER A 67 27.94 36.32 -33.56
C SER A 67 27.54 37.79 -33.35
N GLY A 68 28.30 38.44 -32.47
CA GLY A 68 28.62 39.87 -32.56
C GLY A 68 29.45 40.37 -31.38
N LYS A 69 30.79 40.30 -31.48
CA LYS A 69 31.73 41.09 -30.65
C LYS A 69 32.01 42.40 -31.37
N ALA A 70 31.96 43.53 -30.66
CA ALA A 70 32.81 44.69 -30.93
C ALA A 70 32.87 45.61 -29.70
N SER A 71 34.02 46.24 -29.55
CA SER A 71 34.64 46.86 -28.38
C SER A 71 34.63 48.40 -28.42
N ALA A 72 35.24 49.00 -27.38
CA ALA A 72 35.71 50.40 -27.20
C ALA A 72 34.72 51.32 -26.45
N ASP A 73 35.08 52.20 -25.52
CA ASP A 73 36.31 52.63 -24.81
C ASP A 73 35.79 53.54 -23.65
N PRO A 74 36.47 53.66 -22.49
CA PRO A 74 35.88 54.23 -21.28
C PRO A 74 36.31 55.69 -21.05
N GLU A 75 35.39 56.59 -20.70
CA GLU A 75 35.81 57.74 -19.88
C GLU A 75 34.66 58.43 -19.11
N LYS A 76 34.93 58.61 -17.82
CA LYS A 76 34.46 59.71 -16.93
C LYS A 76 33.00 59.71 -16.47
N ARG A 77 32.78 59.32 -15.21
CA ARG A 77 32.47 60.28 -14.12
C ARG A 77 32.50 59.63 -12.73
N LYS A 78 33.37 60.20 -11.88
CA LYS A 78 33.52 59.94 -10.44
C LYS A 78 32.16 60.03 -9.72
N LYS A 79 32.01 59.20 -8.67
CA LYS A 79 30.92 59.13 -7.67
C LYS A 79 29.92 57.98 -7.86
N SER A 80 30.41 56.73 -7.90
CA SER A 80 29.55 55.53 -7.76
C SER A 80 30.21 54.36 -7.02
N ARG A 81 31.45 54.46 -6.52
CA ARG A 81 32.13 53.29 -5.93
C ARG A 81 31.40 52.72 -4.70
N VAL A 82 30.88 53.58 -3.81
CA VAL A 82 30.18 53.11 -2.60
C VAL A 82 28.80 52.53 -2.93
N ARG A 83 28.07 53.09 -3.90
CA ARG A 83 26.73 52.61 -4.29
C ARG A 83 26.80 51.24 -4.96
N ASP A 84 27.81 51.01 -5.80
CA ASP A 84 27.97 49.73 -6.47
C ASP A 84 28.42 48.63 -5.48
N PHE A 85 29.26 48.96 -4.50
CA PHE A 85 29.57 48.04 -3.40
C PHE A 85 28.34 47.72 -2.54
N VAL A 86 27.49 48.70 -2.21
CA VAL A 86 26.27 48.48 -1.42
C VAL A 86 25.27 47.59 -2.18
N ILE A 87 25.11 47.79 -3.49
CA ILE A 87 24.22 46.96 -4.31
C ILE A 87 24.76 45.52 -4.39
N ILE A 88 26.06 45.33 -4.65
CA ILE A 88 26.68 44.00 -4.67
C ILE A 88 26.55 43.31 -3.31
N PHE A 89 26.79 44.03 -2.20
CA PHE A 89 26.65 43.48 -0.86
C PHE A 89 25.20 43.11 -0.53
N LEU A 90 24.21 43.90 -0.98
CA LEU A 90 22.79 43.57 -0.86
C LEU A 90 22.43 42.32 -1.68
N PHE A 91 22.93 42.17 -2.91
CA PHE A 91 22.70 40.96 -3.70
C PHE A 91 23.37 39.72 -3.10
N VAL A 92 24.53 39.86 -2.45
CA VAL A 92 25.19 38.77 -1.71
C VAL A 92 24.43 38.42 -0.43
N ILE A 93 23.95 39.40 0.34
CA ILE A 93 23.14 39.15 1.53
C ILE A 93 21.76 38.56 1.17
N ILE A 94 21.09 39.10 0.16
CA ILE A 94 19.82 38.58 -0.33
C ILE A 94 20.03 37.19 -0.93
N GLY A 95 21.09 36.98 -1.72
CA GLY A 95 21.42 35.67 -2.29
C GLY A 95 21.70 34.62 -1.22
N THR A 96 22.49 34.96 -0.19
CA THR A 96 22.78 34.05 0.94
C THR A 96 21.56 33.80 1.82
N ALA A 97 20.73 34.82 2.08
CA ALA A 97 19.47 34.67 2.80
C ALA A 97 18.44 33.85 1.99
N LEU A 98 18.40 34.01 0.66
CA LEU A 98 17.52 33.24 -0.22
C LEU A 98 17.99 31.79 -0.34
N SER A 99 19.30 31.54 -0.40
CA SER A 99 19.87 30.19 -0.30
C SER A 99 19.53 29.53 1.04
N LEU A 100 19.59 30.26 2.16
CA LEU A 100 19.19 29.75 3.49
C LEU A 100 17.67 29.53 3.63
N LEU A 101 16.84 30.27 2.88
CA LEU A 101 15.38 30.09 2.87
C LEU A 101 14.93 28.99 1.91
N LEU A 102 15.73 28.64 0.90
CA LEU A 102 15.44 27.59 -0.08
C LEU A 102 15.89 26.18 0.36
N ASP A 103 16.66 26.07 1.45
CA ASP A 103 17.19 24.81 1.96
C ASP A 103 16.31 24.14 3.04
N LYS A 104 15.05 24.57 3.16
CA LYS A 104 14.04 23.70 3.75
C LYS A 104 13.72 22.61 2.73
N GLU A 105 14.56 21.58 2.68
CA GLU A 105 14.20 20.30 2.09
C GLU A 105 12.77 19.99 2.55
N LYS A 106 11.84 19.88 1.61
CA LYS A 106 10.51 19.36 1.94
C LYS A 106 10.74 18.03 2.65
N PRO A 107 10.11 17.78 3.81
CA PRO A 107 10.29 16.51 4.50
C PRO A 107 10.03 15.40 3.49
N GLN A 108 11.09 14.68 3.14
CA GLN A 108 11.02 13.54 2.23
C GLN A 108 9.96 12.61 2.80
N ASP A 109 8.99 12.22 1.98
CA ASP A 109 7.93 11.31 2.43
C ASP A 109 8.60 9.95 2.70
N ILE A 110 8.86 9.68 3.99
CA ILE A 110 9.61 8.50 4.44
C ILE A 110 8.83 7.22 4.15
N VAL A 111 7.51 7.31 3.88
CA VAL A 111 6.68 6.15 3.55
C VAL A 111 6.76 5.90 2.03
N PRO A 112 7.31 4.76 1.58
CA PRO A 112 7.19 4.35 0.18
C PRO A 112 5.71 4.33 -0.22
N LYS A 113 5.29 4.76 -1.41
CA LYS A 113 3.87 4.73 -1.81
C LYS A 113 3.47 3.45 -2.54
N THR A 114 3.77 2.30 -1.94
CA THR A 114 3.37 0.99 -2.49
C THR A 114 1.85 0.86 -2.54
N ASP A 115 1.35 -0.03 -3.39
CA ASP A 115 -0.08 -0.34 -3.46
C ASP A 115 -0.58 -0.92 -2.12
N LEU A 116 0.27 -1.66 -1.38
CA LEU A 116 -0.06 -2.16 -0.03
C LEU A 116 -0.18 -1.05 1.00
N HIS A 117 0.68 -0.03 0.97
CA HIS A 117 0.55 1.11 1.86
C HIS A 117 -0.76 1.87 1.60
N ARG A 118 -1.09 2.11 0.33
CA ARG A 118 -2.37 2.74 -0.04
C ARG A 118 -3.56 1.89 0.43
N PHE A 119 -3.52 0.57 0.18
CA PHE A 119 -4.52 -0.36 0.67
C PHE A 119 -4.69 -0.28 2.19
N PHE A 120 -3.60 -0.35 2.97
CA PHE A 120 -3.65 -0.30 4.43
C PHE A 120 -4.22 1.04 4.96
N THR A 121 -3.89 2.16 4.31
CA THR A 121 -4.42 3.48 4.70
C THR A 121 -5.91 3.64 4.44
N GLU A 122 -6.50 2.83 3.56
CA GLU A 122 -7.93 2.86 3.25
C GLU A 122 -8.76 1.89 4.11
N LEU A 123 -8.11 1.04 4.92
CA LEU A 123 -8.80 0.13 5.82
C LEU A 123 -9.54 0.88 6.93
N ARG A 124 -10.75 0.43 7.24
CA ARG A 124 -11.62 1.00 8.29
C ARG A 124 -12.18 -0.13 9.17
N LEU A 125 -12.62 0.24 10.37
CA LEU A 125 -13.12 -0.71 11.38
C LEU A 125 -14.47 -1.35 11.01
N ASP A 126 -15.18 -0.77 10.05
CA ASP A 126 -16.45 -1.24 9.50
C ASP A 126 -16.26 -1.88 8.11
N CYS A 127 -15.03 -2.15 7.69
CA CYS A 127 -14.77 -2.98 6.52
C CYS A 127 -15.44 -4.36 6.70
N THR A 128 -16.04 -4.85 5.62
CA THR A 128 -16.55 -6.22 5.48
C THR A 128 -15.61 -7.05 4.60
N PRO A 129 -15.71 -8.39 4.63
CA PRO A 129 -14.97 -9.26 3.71
C PRO A 129 -15.10 -8.83 2.23
N GLN A 130 -16.30 -8.50 1.76
CA GLN A 130 -16.54 -8.03 0.39
C GLN A 130 -15.85 -6.69 0.09
N SER A 131 -15.81 -5.78 1.08
CA SER A 131 -15.10 -4.52 0.93
C SER A 131 -13.58 -4.73 0.83
N ILE A 132 -13.03 -5.72 1.53
CA ILE A 132 -11.60 -6.09 1.43
C ILE A 132 -11.29 -6.61 0.03
N GLU A 133 -12.12 -7.49 -0.51
CA GLU A 133 -11.94 -8.06 -1.85
C GLU A 133 -12.00 -6.96 -2.93
N THR A 134 -12.97 -6.05 -2.81
CA THR A 134 -13.10 -4.88 -3.71
C THR A 134 -11.90 -3.94 -3.61
N LEU A 135 -11.44 -3.66 -2.39
CA LEU A 135 -10.28 -2.80 -2.15
C LEU A 135 -8.99 -3.44 -2.68
N THR A 136 -8.86 -4.76 -2.53
CA THR A 136 -7.72 -5.53 -3.05
C THR A 136 -7.66 -5.43 -4.58
N GLN A 137 -8.80 -5.58 -5.27
CA GLN A 137 -8.90 -5.39 -6.72
C GLN A 137 -8.58 -3.96 -7.15
N LYS A 138 -9.11 -2.94 -6.45
CA LYS A 138 -8.83 -1.52 -6.71
C LYS A 138 -7.33 -1.23 -6.71
N HIS A 139 -6.58 -1.84 -5.79
CA HIS A 139 -5.13 -1.66 -5.67
C HIS A 139 -4.30 -2.67 -6.48
N LYS A 140 -4.93 -3.51 -7.32
CA LYS A 140 -4.26 -4.54 -8.13
C LYS A 140 -3.39 -5.49 -7.29
N LEU A 141 -3.90 -5.85 -6.12
CA LEU A 141 -3.26 -6.77 -5.19
C LEU A 141 -3.89 -8.17 -5.29
N HIS A 142 -3.25 -9.14 -4.68
CA HIS A 142 -3.74 -10.52 -4.56
C HIS A 142 -4.07 -10.80 -3.10
N PHE A 143 -5.04 -11.68 -2.87
CA PHE A 143 -5.34 -12.15 -1.53
C PHE A 143 -5.48 -13.67 -1.47
N PHE A 144 -5.07 -14.22 -0.34
CA PHE A 144 -5.42 -15.56 0.10
C PHE A 144 -6.42 -15.44 1.25
N ARG A 145 -7.48 -16.25 1.20
CA ARG A 145 -8.54 -16.30 2.22
C ARG A 145 -8.59 -17.71 2.81
N THR A 146 -8.68 -17.80 4.13
CA THR A 146 -8.90 -19.07 4.84
C THR A 146 -9.65 -18.85 6.14
N GLU A 147 -10.19 -19.92 6.70
CA GLU A 147 -10.83 -19.91 8.01
C GLU A 147 -9.88 -20.57 9.02
N LYS A 148 -9.52 -19.83 10.08
CA LYS A 148 -8.61 -20.27 11.12
C LYS A 148 -9.37 -20.65 12.37
N ALA A 149 -9.01 -21.79 12.93
CA ALA A 149 -9.54 -22.24 14.20
C ALA A 149 -8.83 -21.55 15.36
N VAL A 150 -9.60 -20.95 16.27
CA VAL A 150 -9.05 -20.34 17.50
C VAL A 150 -8.74 -21.43 18.53
N ASN A 151 -9.47 -22.54 18.47
CA ASN A 151 -9.27 -23.75 19.24
C ASN A 151 -9.54 -24.97 18.34
N ALA A 152 -9.22 -26.18 18.82
CA ALA A 152 -9.30 -27.41 18.02
C ALA A 152 -10.68 -27.70 17.39
N ASN A 153 -11.75 -27.04 17.83
CA ASN A 153 -13.13 -27.41 17.51
C ASN A 153 -13.95 -26.31 16.81
N SER A 154 -13.37 -25.13 16.51
CA SER A 154 -14.16 -24.03 15.92
C SER A 154 -13.33 -23.06 15.10
N ALA A 155 -13.71 -22.89 13.82
CA ALA A 155 -13.15 -21.92 12.89
C ALA A 155 -13.79 -20.54 13.11
N ASN A 156 -13.22 -19.75 14.03
CA ASN A 156 -13.88 -18.53 14.50
C ASN A 156 -13.26 -17.26 13.88
N ILE A 157 -12.21 -17.42 13.08
CA ILE A 157 -11.54 -16.31 12.41
C ILE A 157 -11.56 -16.53 10.91
N LEU A 158 -12.22 -15.63 10.20
CA LEU A 158 -12.05 -15.50 8.77
C LEU A 158 -10.81 -14.62 8.53
N TYR A 159 -9.79 -15.20 7.90
CA TYR A 159 -8.48 -14.60 7.72
C TYR A 159 -8.21 -14.29 6.25
N TYR A 160 -7.69 -13.08 6.01
CA TYR A 160 -7.17 -12.66 4.71
C TYR A 160 -5.68 -12.34 4.82
N LYS A 161 -4.93 -12.70 3.79
CA LYS A 161 -3.56 -12.25 3.59
C LYS A 161 -3.45 -11.61 2.22
N VAL A 162 -3.19 -10.31 2.20
CA VAL A 162 -3.12 -9.49 0.99
C VAL A 162 -1.66 -9.18 0.69
N ALA A 163 -1.25 -9.34 -0.56
CA ALA A 163 0.12 -9.11 -1.01
C ALA A 163 0.17 -8.66 -2.48
N LYS A 164 1.36 -8.25 -2.95
CA LYS A 164 1.58 -7.83 -4.34
C LYS A 164 1.52 -8.99 -5.35
N THR A 165 1.82 -10.22 -4.92
CA THR A 165 1.75 -11.42 -5.75
C THR A 165 0.98 -12.51 -5.01
N MET A 166 0.40 -13.46 -5.76
CA MET A 166 -0.30 -14.58 -5.15
C MET A 166 0.66 -15.52 -4.41
N GLU A 167 1.90 -15.64 -4.88
CA GLU A 167 2.99 -16.40 -4.27
C GLU A 167 3.27 -15.93 -2.83
N THR A 168 3.40 -14.61 -2.64
CA THR A 168 3.61 -14.00 -1.32
C THR A 168 2.36 -14.15 -0.44
N ALA A 169 1.16 -14.03 -1.01
CA ALA A 169 -0.08 -14.23 -0.27
C ALA A 169 -0.25 -15.68 0.25
N LEU A 170 0.30 -16.65 -0.48
CA LEU A 170 0.26 -18.08 -0.15
C LEU A 170 1.45 -18.58 0.68
N ASP A 171 2.39 -17.71 1.07
CA ASP A 171 3.63 -18.09 1.76
C ASP A 171 4.43 -19.20 1.03
N LYS A 172 4.48 -19.14 -0.31
CA LYS A 172 5.30 -20.10 -1.07
C LYS A 172 6.78 -19.96 -0.68
N GLN A 173 7.48 -21.08 -0.61
CA GLN A 173 8.87 -21.13 -0.18
C GLN A 173 9.76 -20.22 -1.05
N GLY A 174 10.53 -19.33 -0.40
CA GLY A 174 11.45 -18.39 -1.06
C GLY A 174 10.82 -17.05 -1.44
N GLU A 175 9.51 -16.88 -1.26
CA GLU A 175 8.79 -15.66 -1.59
C GLU A 175 8.52 -14.85 -0.32
N HIS A 176 9.25 -13.75 -0.18
CA HIS A 176 9.12 -12.84 0.95
C HIS A 176 8.80 -11.45 0.40
N GLY A 177 7.66 -10.91 0.81
CA GLY A 177 7.21 -9.59 0.40
C GLY A 177 6.34 -8.95 1.48
N GLU A 178 6.04 -7.67 1.28
CA GLU A 178 5.11 -6.94 2.13
C GLU A 178 3.74 -7.63 2.13
N THR A 179 3.08 -7.65 3.30
CA THR A 179 1.75 -8.23 3.46
C THR A 179 0.85 -7.36 4.31
N VAL A 180 -0.46 -7.45 4.08
CA VAL A 180 -1.48 -7.02 5.02
C VAL A 180 -2.33 -8.22 5.42
N GLU A 181 -2.27 -8.59 6.69
CA GLU A 181 -3.04 -9.69 7.26
C GLU A 181 -4.26 -9.14 8.00
N ILE A 182 -5.45 -9.66 7.73
CA ILE A 182 -6.72 -9.12 8.24
C ILE A 182 -7.51 -10.25 8.88
N GLU A 183 -8.10 -9.98 10.04
CA GLU A 183 -8.93 -10.93 10.78
C GLU A 183 -10.35 -10.40 10.98
N PHE A 184 -11.31 -11.27 10.69
CA PHE A 184 -12.73 -11.09 10.98
C PHE A 184 -13.18 -12.16 11.97
N ASP A 185 -14.03 -11.78 12.92
CA ASP A 185 -14.68 -12.70 13.85
C ASP A 185 -15.91 -13.30 13.19
N ALA A 186 -15.83 -14.58 12.81
CA ALA A 186 -16.89 -15.28 12.10
C ALA A 186 -18.14 -15.48 12.97
N GLU A 187 -17.98 -15.64 14.29
CA GLU A 187 -19.08 -15.78 15.24
C GLU A 187 -19.84 -14.47 15.44
N LYS A 188 -19.14 -13.33 15.28
CA LYS A 188 -19.73 -11.99 15.33
C LYS A 188 -20.04 -11.46 13.94
N ASN A 189 -20.63 -12.28 13.07
CA ASN A 189 -21.08 -11.87 11.74
C ASN A 189 -19.95 -11.20 10.91
N ASN A 190 -18.76 -11.80 10.91
CA ASN A 190 -17.57 -11.28 10.26
C ASN A 190 -17.23 -9.84 10.69
N THR A 191 -17.34 -9.53 11.98
CA THR A 191 -16.93 -8.20 12.49
C THR A 191 -15.40 -8.07 12.41
N PHE A 192 -14.92 -6.98 11.83
CA PHE A 192 -13.49 -6.67 11.73
C PHE A 192 -12.81 -6.65 13.11
N ARG A 193 -11.74 -7.44 13.29
CA ARG A 193 -10.98 -7.50 14.54
C ARG A 193 -9.71 -6.67 14.48
N LEU A 194 -8.89 -6.92 13.46
CA LEU A 194 -7.59 -6.27 13.29
C LEU A 194 -7.08 -6.43 11.86
N ALA A 195 -6.16 -5.53 11.47
CA ALA A 195 -5.32 -5.69 10.30
C ALA A 195 -3.87 -5.33 10.63
N VAL A 196 -2.92 -6.05 10.05
CA VAL A 196 -1.49 -5.93 10.31
C VAL A 196 -0.75 -5.80 9.01
N TYR A 197 -0.12 -4.65 8.78
CA TYR A 197 0.89 -4.50 7.74
C TYR A 197 2.24 -4.97 8.25
N SER A 198 2.93 -5.80 7.45
CA SER A 198 4.28 -6.30 7.72
C SER A 198 5.18 -6.10 6.51
N ASP A 199 6.43 -5.74 6.78
CA ASP A 199 7.49 -5.60 5.80
C ASP A 199 8.64 -6.56 6.18
N PRO A 200 9.04 -7.50 5.29
CA PRO A 200 10.12 -8.44 5.58
C PRO A 200 11.48 -7.75 5.82
N ASP A 201 11.70 -6.55 5.29
CA ASP A 201 12.93 -5.78 5.55
C ASP A 201 12.92 -5.14 6.95
N HIS A 202 11.74 -5.04 7.57
CA HIS A 202 11.52 -4.43 8.89
C HIS A 202 10.91 -5.42 9.89
N ILE A 203 11.48 -6.63 10.02
CA ILE A 203 10.95 -7.76 10.81
C ILE A 203 10.51 -7.47 12.26
N VAL A 204 11.06 -6.43 12.89
CA VAL A 204 10.74 -6.05 14.27
C VAL A 204 9.51 -5.16 14.37
N GLY A 205 9.21 -4.39 13.32
CA GLY A 205 8.17 -3.36 13.28
C GLY A 205 6.96 -3.77 12.45
N ARG A 206 5.76 -3.46 12.92
CA ARG A 206 4.49 -3.68 12.20
C ARG A 206 3.56 -2.50 12.40
N ALA A 207 2.73 -2.21 11.42
CA ALA A 207 1.62 -1.27 11.56
C ALA A 207 0.33 -2.06 11.77
N LEU A 208 -0.43 -1.68 12.77
CA LEU A 208 -1.61 -2.40 13.25
C LEU A 208 -2.81 -1.45 13.23
N LEU A 209 -3.92 -1.85 12.60
CA LEU A 209 -5.25 -1.32 12.86
C LEU A 209 -5.96 -2.30 13.77
N PHE A 210 -6.28 -1.89 15.00
CA PHE A 210 -6.87 -2.76 16.02
C PHE A 210 -8.29 -2.31 16.35
N ASN A 211 -9.21 -3.26 16.44
CA ASN A 211 -10.58 -3.04 16.92
C ASN A 211 -10.76 -3.66 18.32
N TYR A 212 -10.66 -4.99 18.42
CA TYR A 212 -10.80 -5.75 19.67
C TYR A 212 -10.12 -7.13 19.57
N GLY A 213 -10.19 -7.90 20.66
CA GLY A 213 -9.59 -9.23 20.77
C GLY A 213 -8.16 -9.15 21.30
N THR A 214 -7.27 -10.00 20.80
CA THR A 214 -5.90 -10.09 21.27
C THR A 214 -4.91 -10.14 20.11
N TYR A 215 -3.89 -9.29 20.17
CA TYR A 215 -2.73 -9.27 19.28
C TYR A 215 -1.45 -9.18 20.12
N TYR A 216 -0.72 -10.30 20.25
CA TYR A 216 0.41 -10.44 21.18
C TYR A 216 0.06 -9.98 22.61
N SER A 217 0.61 -8.85 23.04
CA SER A 217 0.41 -8.29 24.39
C SER A 217 -0.65 -7.18 24.43
N LEU A 218 -1.23 -6.83 23.27
CA LEU A 218 -2.37 -5.93 23.18
C LEU A 218 -3.63 -6.78 23.27
N SER A 219 -4.39 -6.68 24.36
CA SER A 219 -5.62 -7.44 24.55
C SER A 219 -6.72 -6.54 25.10
N ALA A 220 -7.84 -6.49 24.37
CA ALA A 220 -9.07 -5.79 24.77
C ALA A 220 -9.89 -6.59 25.80
N ASP A 221 -9.53 -7.86 26.05
CA ASP A 221 -10.24 -8.74 26.98
C ASP A 221 -9.84 -8.51 28.46
N ASN A 222 -8.91 -7.60 28.71
CA ASN A 222 -8.52 -7.18 30.05
C ASN A 222 -9.56 -6.22 30.64
N ALA A 223 -10.06 -6.50 31.85
CA ALA A 223 -11.10 -5.73 32.55
C ALA A 223 -10.79 -4.23 32.78
N ASN A 224 -9.55 -3.80 32.56
CA ASN A 224 -9.08 -2.40 32.67
C ASN A 224 -8.76 -1.74 31.32
N ALA A 225 -9.05 -2.40 30.19
CA ALA A 225 -8.73 -1.89 28.87
C ALA A 225 -9.60 -0.67 28.54
N LYS A 226 -9.01 0.53 28.65
CA LYS A 226 -9.49 1.74 27.95
C LYS A 226 -9.66 1.41 26.47
N ASN A 227 -10.55 2.11 25.76
CA ASN A 227 -10.76 1.93 24.32
C ASN A 227 -9.43 1.81 23.53
N LEU A 228 -9.05 0.56 23.22
CA LEU A 228 -7.81 0.20 22.55
C LEU A 228 -7.96 0.26 21.02
N THR A 229 -9.13 0.64 20.51
CA THR A 229 -9.38 0.76 19.09
C THR A 229 -8.51 1.87 18.47
N GLY A 230 -7.96 1.62 17.28
CA GLY A 230 -7.19 2.59 16.51
C GLY A 230 -5.93 2.01 15.88
N TYR A 231 -5.05 2.90 15.41
CA TYR A 231 -3.79 2.53 14.79
C TYR A 231 -2.66 2.45 15.82
N TYR A 232 -1.75 1.51 15.60
CA TYR A 232 -0.60 1.28 16.45
C TYR A 232 0.62 0.92 15.61
N TYR A 233 1.79 1.36 16.07
CA TYR A 233 3.06 0.76 15.70
C TYR A 233 3.42 -0.30 16.74
N TYR A 234 3.62 -1.54 16.29
CA TYR A 234 4.08 -2.64 17.13
C TYR A 234 5.56 -2.93 16.86
N ASN A 235 6.36 -2.99 17.92
CA ASN A 235 7.78 -3.33 17.84
C ASN A 235 8.12 -4.48 18.79
N ASN A 236 8.45 -5.64 18.21
CA ASN A 236 8.78 -6.84 18.98
C ASN A 236 10.09 -6.69 19.78
N SER A 237 11.02 -5.84 19.35
CA SER A 237 12.25 -5.54 20.12
C SER A 237 11.97 -4.78 21.42
N LEU A 238 10.77 -4.23 21.60
CA LEU A 238 10.32 -3.63 22.86
C LEU A 238 9.66 -4.65 23.80
N ARG A 239 9.57 -5.95 23.45
CA ARG A 239 9.08 -6.99 24.37
C ARG A 239 10.16 -7.44 25.34
N SER A 240 9.81 -7.59 26.61
CA SER A 240 10.74 -8.13 27.61
C SER A 240 11.09 -9.58 27.29
N ALA A 241 12.37 -9.92 27.40
CA ALA A 241 12.76 -11.32 27.53
C ALA A 241 12.45 -11.76 28.97
N ALA A 242 11.78 -12.89 29.12
CA ALA A 242 11.43 -13.58 30.37
C ALA A 242 11.83 -12.85 31.69
N GLY A 243 10.94 -11.98 32.18
CA GLY A 243 10.96 -11.54 33.59
C GLY A 243 11.33 -10.07 33.86
N GLU A 244 11.89 -9.33 32.90
CA GLU A 244 12.23 -7.91 33.15
C GLU A 244 11.08 -6.96 32.83
N GLN A 245 10.86 -5.94 33.66
CA GLN A 245 9.89 -4.90 33.35
C GLN A 245 10.54 -3.91 32.38
N LYS A 246 10.21 -3.99 31.08
CA LYS A 246 10.64 -2.96 30.13
C LYS A 246 9.97 -1.63 30.44
N THR A 247 10.67 -0.54 30.12
CA THR A 247 10.20 0.84 30.32
C THR A 247 8.98 1.19 29.49
N HIS A 248 8.69 0.45 28.40
CA HIS A 248 7.58 0.74 27.47
C HIS A 248 6.86 -0.53 26.97
N PRO A 249 5.54 -0.49 26.77
CA PRO A 249 4.80 -1.55 26.08
C PRO A 249 5.27 -1.66 24.61
N PRO A 250 5.16 -2.84 23.97
CA PRO A 250 5.65 -3.05 22.60
C PRO A 250 4.75 -2.47 21.51
N TYR A 251 3.75 -1.69 21.90
CA TYR A 251 2.82 -1.02 21.01
C TYR A 251 2.76 0.47 21.35
N LEU A 252 2.86 1.32 20.35
CA LEU A 252 2.71 2.77 20.44
C LEU A 252 1.47 3.16 19.66
N LYS A 253 0.53 3.87 20.30
CA LYS A 253 -0.69 4.34 19.64
C LYS A 253 -0.34 5.45 18.65
N CYS A 254 -0.90 5.35 17.44
CA CYS A 254 -0.73 6.31 16.36
C CYS A 254 -2.05 7.02 16.09
N ALA A 255 -1.99 8.24 15.57
CA ALA A 255 -3.13 9.04 15.14
C ALA A 255 -3.84 8.41 13.93
N ASP A 256 -3.07 7.87 12.99
CA ASP A 256 -3.59 7.27 11.76
C ASP A 256 -2.68 6.17 11.18
N ALA A 257 -3.12 5.56 10.08
CA ALA A 257 -2.37 4.56 9.34
C ALA A 257 -1.02 5.08 8.81
N THR A 258 -0.96 6.35 8.41
CA THR A 258 0.25 6.95 7.85
C THR A 258 1.33 7.08 8.92
N GLU A 259 0.97 7.52 10.12
CA GLU A 259 1.90 7.56 11.26
C GLU A 259 2.37 6.15 11.64
N ALA A 260 1.47 5.17 11.69
CA ALA A 260 1.84 3.78 11.98
C ALA A 260 2.85 3.22 10.97
N LEU A 261 2.65 3.48 9.68
CA LEU A 261 3.59 3.10 8.61
C LEU A 261 4.93 3.86 8.73
N LYS A 262 4.91 5.18 8.97
CA LYS A 262 6.13 5.99 9.18
C LYS A 262 7.01 5.42 10.28
N MET A 263 6.41 4.95 11.38
CA MET A 263 7.15 4.41 12.51
C MET A 263 7.93 3.14 12.17
N ILE A 264 7.47 2.33 11.20
CA ILE A 264 8.21 1.15 10.71
C ILE A 264 9.56 1.58 10.12
N TYR A 265 9.56 2.62 9.28
CA TYR A 265 10.73 3.09 8.53
C TYR A 265 11.61 4.06 9.32
N THR A 266 11.07 4.67 10.38
CA THR A 266 11.79 5.66 11.20
C THR A 266 12.58 5.00 12.32
N TYR A 267 12.08 3.88 12.86
CA TYR A 267 12.69 3.21 13.99
C TYR A 267 13.90 2.36 13.53
N LYS A 268 15.06 3.00 13.40
CA LYS A 268 16.33 2.30 13.18
C LYS A 268 16.71 1.52 14.45
N LYS A 269 17.11 0.26 14.28
CA LYS A 269 17.74 -0.55 15.32
C LYS A 269 18.97 0.14 15.90
#